data_AF-A0AB39XKZ2-F1
#
_entry.id   AF-A0AB39XKZ2-F1
#
_cell.length_a   1.000
_cell.length_b   1.000
_cell.length_c   1.000
_cell.angle_alpha   90.00
_cell.angle_beta   90.00
_cell.angle_gamma   90.00
#
_symmetry.space_group_name_H-M   'P 1'
#
loop_
_entity.id
_entity.type
_entity.pdbx_description
1 polymer ?
#
loop_
_entity_poly.entity_id
_entity_poly.type
_entity_poly.pdbx_seq_one_letter_code
_entity_poly.pdbx_strand_id
1 'polypeptide(L)'
;MKYLFAAVMLASAVVGFSEAASAAGGCGPGWYRGPYGGCRPMRGPVVVRPGPIVVAPAPVVVVPRARVCPYGFRWYAGRCRPF
;
A
#
# COMPACT_ATOMS: atom_id res chain seq x y z
N MET A 1 -47.17 -11.28 35.99
CA MET A 1 -45.95 -10.44 35.96
C MET A 1 -44.75 -11.12 35.30
N LYS A 2 -44.39 -12.37 35.63
CA LYS A 2 -43.23 -13.06 35.01
C LYS A 2 -43.21 -13.06 33.47
N TYR A 3 -44.36 -13.26 32.84
CA TYR A 3 -44.47 -13.26 31.37
C TYR A 3 -44.32 -11.88 30.75
N LEU A 4 -44.68 -10.82 31.47
CA LEU A 4 -44.45 -9.43 31.03
C LEU A 4 -42.95 -9.14 31.02
N PHE A 5 -42.23 -9.49 32.09
CA PHE A 5 -40.78 -9.34 32.12
C PHE A 5 -40.08 -10.16 31.04
N ALA A 6 -40.52 -11.41 30.81
CA ALA A 6 -39.98 -12.25 29.74
C ALA A 6 -40.22 -11.63 28.36
N ALA A 7 -41.44 -11.13 28.09
CA ALA A 7 -41.78 -10.51 26.82
C ALA A 7 -40.98 -9.22 26.56
N VAL A 8 -40.80 -8.37 27.58
CA VAL A 8 -40.00 -7.14 27.47
C VAL A 8 -38.53 -7.46 27.19
N MET A 9 -37.96 -8.46 27.87
CA MET A 9 -36.57 -8.88 27.64
C MET A 9 -36.38 -9.44 26.22
N LEU A 10 -37.32 -10.26 25.75
CA LEU A 10 -37.25 -10.87 24.43
C LEU A 10 -37.43 -9.83 23.31
N ALA A 11 -38.33 -8.87 23.48
CA ALA A 11 -38.49 -7.76 22.55
C ALA A 11 -37.22 -6.87 22.48
N SER A 12 -36.62 -6.56 23.62
CA SER A 12 -35.39 -5.77 23.70
C SER A 12 -34.22 -6.47 22.99
N ALA A 13 -34.10 -7.79 23.17
CA ALA A 13 -33.12 -8.61 22.47
C ALA A 13 -33.33 -8.58 20.96
N VAL A 14 -34.54 -8.84 20.47
CA VAL A 14 -34.83 -8.86 19.03
C VAL A 14 -34.46 -7.54 18.36
N VAL A 15 -34.80 -6.40 18.97
CA VAL A 15 -34.44 -5.08 18.43
C VAL A 15 -32.93 -4.85 18.45
N GLY A 16 -32.25 -5.16 19.56
CA GLY A 16 -30.80 -4.96 19.69
C GLY A 16 -29.94 -5.87 18.80
N PHE A 17 -30.42 -7.08 18.45
CA PHE A 17 -29.69 -8.01 17.58
C PHE A 17 -30.08 -7.91 16.09
N SER A 18 -31.18 -7.25 15.74
CA SER A 18 -31.61 -7.04 14.34
C SER A 18 -30.61 -6.20 13.54
N GLU A 19 -29.99 -5.21 14.18
CA GLU A 19 -28.95 -4.39 13.56
C GLU A 19 -27.65 -5.17 13.36
N ALA A 20 -27.33 -6.11 14.26
CA ALA A 20 -26.18 -7.00 14.14
C ALA A 20 -26.35 -8.03 13.01
N ALA A 21 -27.56 -8.53 12.76
CA ALA A 21 -27.85 -9.42 11.63
C ALA A 21 -27.60 -8.72 10.28
N SER A 22 -27.85 -7.40 10.20
CA SER A 22 -27.50 -6.62 9.02
C SER A 22 -25.99 -6.59 8.76
N ALA A 23 -25.16 -6.71 9.81
CA ALA A 23 -23.70 -6.77 9.68
C ALA A 23 -23.17 -8.15 9.25
N ALA A 24 -23.90 -9.22 9.52
CA ALA A 24 -23.53 -10.58 9.15
C ALA A 24 -23.96 -11.00 7.73
N GLY A 25 -24.95 -10.32 7.13
CA GLY A 25 -25.48 -10.66 5.80
C GLY A 25 -24.58 -10.31 4.61
N GLY A 26 -23.45 -9.63 4.83
CA GLY A 26 -22.57 -9.15 3.76
C GLY A 26 -23.26 -8.14 2.84
N CYS A 27 -22.49 -7.35 2.09
CA CYS A 27 -23.08 -6.45 1.09
C CYS A 27 -23.37 -7.15 -0.26
N GLY A 28 -23.16 -8.46 -0.34
CA GLY A 28 -23.17 -9.22 -1.58
C GLY A 28 -21.86 -9.06 -2.39
N PRO A 29 -21.62 -9.90 -3.40
CA PRO A 29 -20.44 -9.83 -4.26
C PRO A 29 -20.34 -8.48 -4.98
N GLY A 30 -19.16 -7.84 -4.96
CA GLY A 30 -18.92 -6.54 -5.60
C GLY A 30 -19.32 -5.33 -4.75
N TRP A 31 -19.69 -5.53 -3.48
CA TRP A 31 -20.07 -4.48 -2.56
C TRP A 31 -19.35 -4.64 -1.22
N TYR A 32 -19.12 -3.52 -0.52
CA TYR A 32 -18.47 -3.49 0.78
C TYR A 32 -19.24 -2.60 1.75
N ARG A 33 -19.10 -2.87 3.06
CA ARG A 33 -19.71 -2.05 4.11
C ARG A 33 -18.84 -0.81 4.36
N GLY A 34 -19.40 0.36 4.14
CA GLY A 34 -18.72 1.64 4.35
C GLY A 34 -18.62 2.02 5.84
N PRO A 35 -17.83 3.06 6.16
CA PRO A 35 -17.60 3.50 7.54
C PRO A 35 -18.88 3.98 8.27
N TYR A 36 -19.92 4.35 7.53
CA TYR A 36 -21.23 4.73 8.05
C TYR A 36 -22.25 3.58 8.06
N GLY A 37 -21.79 2.33 7.98
CA GLY A 37 -22.63 1.13 8.05
C GLY A 37 -23.43 0.78 6.78
N GLY A 38 -23.51 1.68 5.79
CA GLY A 38 -24.18 1.43 4.51
C GLY A 38 -23.32 0.63 3.52
N CYS A 39 -23.97 -0.14 2.64
CA CYS A 39 -23.29 -0.86 1.56
C CYS A 39 -22.93 0.07 0.40
N ARG A 40 -21.71 -0.06 -0.11
CA ARG A 40 -21.18 0.72 -1.23
C ARG A 40 -20.65 -0.22 -2.32
N PRO A 41 -20.80 0.15 -3.61
CA PRO A 41 -20.22 -0.63 -4.68
C PRO A 41 -18.70 -0.53 -4.60
N MET A 42 -18.00 -1.65 -4.75
CA MET A 42 -16.56 -1.63 -5.00
C MET A 42 -16.33 -0.81 -6.27
N ARG A 43 -15.37 0.13 -6.23
CA ARG A 43 -15.00 0.87 -7.45
C ARG A 43 -14.64 -0.16 -8.52
N GLY A 44 -15.31 -0.08 -9.67
CA GLY A 44 -15.05 -0.95 -10.82
C GLY A 44 -13.58 -0.87 -11.25
N PRO A 45 -13.13 -1.75 -12.16
CA PRO A 45 -11.74 -1.83 -12.58
C PRO A 45 -11.21 -0.45 -12.94
N VAL A 46 -10.18 -0.01 -12.23
CA VAL A 46 -9.44 1.21 -12.57
C VAL A 46 -8.70 0.91 -13.86
N VAL A 47 -9.26 1.37 -14.98
CA VAL A 47 -8.60 1.28 -16.27
C VAL A 47 -7.47 2.31 -16.27
N VAL A 48 -6.28 1.87 -15.86
CA VAL A 48 -5.06 2.66 -16.01
C VAL A 48 -4.69 2.61 -17.49
N ARG A 49 -4.96 3.69 -18.22
CA ARG A 49 -4.42 3.85 -19.57
C ARG A 49 -2.89 3.84 -19.44
N PRO A 50 -2.15 3.03 -20.23
CA PRO A 50 -0.70 3.10 -20.23
C PRO A 50 -0.24 4.54 -20.44
N GLY A 51 0.50 5.09 -19.48
CA GLY A 51 1.16 6.37 -19.62
C GLY A 51 2.30 6.27 -20.64
N PRO A 52 2.75 7.39 -21.21
CA PRO A 52 3.88 7.39 -22.13
C PRO A 52 5.14 6.87 -21.42
N ILE A 53 5.85 5.93 -22.07
CA ILE A 53 7.16 5.45 -21.61
C ILE A 53 8.18 6.53 -21.96
N VAL A 54 8.67 7.26 -20.96
CA VAL A 54 9.75 8.23 -21.13
C VAL A 54 11.08 7.51 -20.88
N VAL A 55 11.82 7.20 -21.95
CA VAL A 55 13.19 6.70 -21.82
C VAL A 55 14.12 7.90 -21.69
N ALA A 56 14.57 8.18 -20.47
CA ALA A 56 15.63 9.15 -20.24
C ALA A 56 16.96 8.58 -20.75
N PRO A 57 17.85 9.39 -21.32
CA PRO A 57 19.21 8.97 -21.64
C PRO A 57 19.90 8.43 -20.38
N ALA A 58 20.63 7.33 -20.52
CA ALA A 58 21.44 6.79 -19.43
C ALA A 58 22.51 7.83 -19.01
N PRO A 59 22.76 8.01 -17.71
CA PRO A 59 23.80 8.92 -17.25
C PRO A 59 25.18 8.43 -17.71
N VAL A 60 25.95 9.32 -18.34
CA VAL A 60 27.36 9.05 -18.67
C VAL A 60 28.20 9.22 -17.41
N VAL A 61 28.74 8.11 -16.89
CA VAL A 61 29.63 8.12 -15.72
C VAL A 61 31.09 8.20 -16.20
N VAL A 62 31.73 9.35 -16.01
CA VAL A 62 33.17 9.50 -16.24
C VAL A 62 33.91 9.13 -14.95
N VAL A 63 34.49 7.93 -14.92
CA VAL A 63 35.35 7.52 -13.80
C VAL A 63 36.74 8.12 -14.00
N PRO A 64 37.31 8.85 -13.02
CA PRO A 64 38.68 9.29 -13.08
C PRO A 64 39.59 8.08 -13.26
N ARG A 65 40.52 8.13 -14.24
CA ARG A 65 41.57 7.11 -14.34
C ARG A 65 42.30 7.06 -12.99
N ALA A 66 42.27 5.90 -12.35
CA ALA A 66 42.98 5.70 -11.10
C ALA A 66 44.46 6.06 -11.33
N ARG A 67 45.00 6.92 -10.46
CA ARG A 67 46.43 7.28 -10.46
C ARG A 67 47.23 6.11 -9.88
N VAL A 68 47.34 5.03 -10.65
CA VAL A 68 48.05 3.81 -10.24
C VAL A 68 49.49 3.92 -10.68
N CYS A 69 50.42 3.85 -9.72
CA CYS A 69 51.84 3.72 -9.99
C CYS A 69 52.30 2.28 -9.72
N PRO A 70 53.33 1.79 -10.43
CA PRO A 70 53.97 0.52 -10.11
C PRO A 70 54.50 0.51 -8.68
N TYR A 71 54.66 -0.69 -8.11
CA TYR A 71 55.23 -0.87 -6.77
C TYR A 71 56.60 -0.19 -6.67
N GLY A 72 56.82 0.59 -5.60
CA GLY A 72 58.04 1.39 -5.40
C GLY A 72 58.00 2.81 -5.98
N PHE A 73 56.88 3.24 -6.58
CA PHE A 73 56.71 4.59 -7.11
C PHE A 73 55.49 5.29 -6.50
N ARG A 74 55.63 6.58 -6.17
CA ARG A 74 54.55 7.48 -5.74
C ARG A 74 54.11 8.41 -6.87
N TRP A 75 52.82 8.73 -6.92
CA TRP A 75 52.32 9.76 -7.82
C TRP A 75 52.72 11.16 -7.32
N TYR A 76 53.50 11.90 -8.11
CA TYR A 76 53.89 13.28 -7.77
C TYR A 76 54.08 14.13 -9.03
N ALA A 77 53.41 15.31 -9.06
CA ALA A 77 53.45 16.26 -10.18
C ALA A 77 53.09 15.64 -11.55
N GLY A 78 52.01 14.84 -11.58
CA GLY A 78 51.47 14.29 -12.84
C GLY A 78 52.19 13.05 -13.39
N ARG A 79 53.16 12.50 -12.65
CA ARG A 79 53.91 11.30 -13.05
C ARG A 79 54.26 10.42 -11.85
N CYS A 80 54.53 9.15 -12.09
CA CYS A 80 55.09 8.25 -11.09
C CYS A 80 56.57 8.59 -10.85
N ARG A 81 56.98 8.69 -9.59
CA ARG A 81 58.36 8.95 -9.16
C ARG A 81 58.77 7.90 -8.12
N PRO A 82 60.03 7.43 -8.09
CA PRO A 82 60.50 6.55 -7.03
C PRO A 82 60.35 7.23 -5.65
N PHE A 83 60.21 6.43 -4.60
CA PHE A 83 60.28 6.92 -3.22
C PHE A 83 61.64 7.58 -2.93
#